data_AF-A0A7J8WNG3-F1
#
_entry.id   AF-A0A7J8WNG3-F1
#
_cell.length_a   1.000
_cell.length_b   1.000
_cell.length_c   1.000
_cell.angle_alpha   90.00
_cell.angle_beta   90.00
_cell.angle_gamma   90.00
#
_symmetry.space_group_name_H-M   'P 1'
#
loop_
_entity.id
_entity.type
_entity.pdbx_description
1 polymer ?
#
loop_
_entity_poly.entity_id
_entity_poly.type
_entity_poly.pdbx_seq_one_letter_code
_entity_poly.pdbx_strand_id
1 'polypeptide(L)' 'MWDNRLTEILCNLCIKEIVKGNRPSTHFTKEGWLKIMTNFENETDKTYSKRQFKNRWDALKKERKA' A
#
# COMPACT_ATOMS: atom_id res chain seq x y z
N MET A 1 14.31 1.64 4.92
CA MET A 1 13.75 0.55 5.75
C MET A 1 12.28 0.85 5.98
N TRP A 2 11.40 -0.17 6.04
CA TRP A 2 9.99 0.04 6.41
C TRP A 2 9.90 0.01 7.94
N ASP A 3 9.47 1.11 8.53
CA ASP A 3 9.19 1.20 9.97
C ASP A 3 7.68 1.05 10.24
N ASN A 4 7.30 1.04 11.52
CA ASN A 4 5.91 0.87 11.93
C ASN A 4 5.02 2.00 11.40
N ARG A 5 5.51 3.25 11.40
CA ARG A 5 4.75 4.43 10.91
C ARG A 5 4.49 4.34 9.41
N LEU A 6 5.52 4.01 8.61
CA LEU A 6 5.37 3.81 7.16
C LEU A 6 4.42 2.65 6.85
N THR A 7 4.48 1.60 7.66
CA THR A 7 3.60 0.44 7.51
C THR A 7 2.14 0.79 7.79
N GLU A 8 1.89 1.56 8.84
CA GLU A 8 0.56 2.05 9.19
C GLU A 8 -0.03 2.96 8.09
N ILE A 9 0.78 3.90 7.59
CA ILE A 9 0.37 4.78 6.48
C ILE A 9 0.02 3.96 5.24
N LEU A 10 0.87 3.00 4.86
CA LEU A 10 0.58 2.10 3.74
C LEU A 10 -0.74 1.34 3.93
N CYS A 11 -0.97 0.76 5.12
CA CYS A 11 -2.20 0.05 5.43
C CYS A 11 -3.43 0.97 5.30
N ASN A 12 -3.36 2.18 5.86
CA ASN A 12 -4.44 3.16 5.80
C ASN A 12 -4.77 3.57 4.36
N LEU A 13 -3.74 3.81 3.54
CA LEU A 13 -3.92 4.13 2.11
C LEU A 13 -4.50 2.94 1.33
N CYS A 14 -4.02 1.72 1.59
CA CYS A 14 -4.58 0.51 1.00
C CYS A 14 -6.07 0.34 1.34
N ILE A 15 -6.47 0.56 2.60
CA ILE A 15 -7.88 0.48 3.02
C ILE A 15 -8.72 1.54 2.30
N LYS A 16 -8.25 2.80 2.26
CA LYS A 16 -8.94 3.89 1.54
C LYS A 16 -9.21 3.53 0.08
N GLU A 17 -8.22 2.96 -0.62
CA GLU A 17 -8.39 2.58 -2.03
C GLU A 17 -9.23 1.31 -2.23
N ILE A 18 -9.24 0.37 -1.27
CA ILE A 18 -10.17 -0.77 -1.29
C ILE A 18 -11.62 -0.27 -1.22
N VAL A 19 -11.92 0.67 -0.30
CA VAL A 19 -13.27 1.24 -0.13
C VAL A 19 -13.73 1.97 -1.39
N LYS A 20 -12.80 2.60 -2.12
CA LYS A 20 -13.08 3.25 -3.42
C LYS A 20 -13.27 2.27 -4.59
N GLY A 21 -13.18 0.96 -4.37
CA GLY A 21 -13.34 -0.05 -5.42
C GLY A 21 -12.09 -0.26 -6.28
N ASN A 22 -10.93 0.32 -5.91
CA ASN A 22 -9.68 0.14 -6.65
C ASN A 22 -9.01 -1.22 -6.40
N ARG A 23 -9.71 -2.14 -5.72
CA ARG A 23 -9.33 -3.55 -5.55
C ARG A 23 -10.56 -4.45 -5.80
N PRO A 24 -10.98 -4.63 -7.06
CA PRO A 24 -12.21 -5.36 -7.39
C PRO A 24 -12.14 -6.87 -7.11
N SER A 25 -10.93 -7.43 -7.01
CA SER A 25 -10.71 -8.84 -6.66
C SER A 25 -9.61 -8.98 -5.60
N THR A 26 -8.59 -9.80 -5.86
CA THR A 26 -7.46 -10.03 -4.97
C THR A 26 -6.38 -8.96 -5.10
N HIS A 27 -6.36 -8.17 -6.19
CA HIS A 27 -5.30 -7.21 -6.52
C HIS A 27 -5.83 -5.79 -6.72
N PHE A 28 -4.99 -4.80 -6.38
CA PHE A 28 -5.25 -3.40 -6.71
C PHE A 28 -5.11 -3.16 -8.22
N THR A 29 -5.96 -2.28 -8.76
CA THR A 29 -5.87 -1.80 -10.14
C THR A 29 -4.57 -1.02 -10.36
N LYS A 30 -4.23 -0.73 -11.63
CA LYS A 30 -3.08 0.14 -11.94
C LYS A 30 -3.24 1.52 -11.29
N GLU A 31 -4.45 2.07 -11.35
CA GLU A 31 -4.81 3.35 -10.75
C GLU A 31 -4.77 3.31 -9.23
N GLY A 32 -5.27 2.24 -8.60
CA GLY A 32 -5.17 2.05 -7.16
C GLY A 32 -3.73 2.09 -6.66
N TRP A 33 -2.83 1.39 -7.35
CA TRP A 33 -1.40 1.46 -7.03
C TRP A 33 -0.81 2.85 -7.21
N LEU A 34 -1.16 3.55 -8.29
CA LEU A 34 -0.66 4.90 -8.53
C LEU A 34 -1.10 5.85 -7.41
N LYS A 35 -2.39 5.81 -7.04
CA LYS A 35 -2.94 6.62 -5.94
C LYS A 35 -2.28 6.31 -4.59
N ILE A 36 -2.06 5.04 -4.27
CA ILE A 36 -1.35 4.64 -3.06
C ILE A 36 0.07 5.22 -3.07
N MET A 37 0.80 5.08 -4.18
CA MET A 37 2.17 5.57 -4.29
C MET A 37 2.25 7.08 -4.13
N THR A 38 1.43 7.83 -4.87
CA THR A 38 1.42 9.30 -4.83
C THR A 38 1.03 9.83 -3.45
N ASN A 39 -0.03 9.28 -2.84
CA ASN A 39 -0.46 9.73 -1.51
C ASN A 39 0.57 9.37 -0.44
N PHE A 40 1.21 8.21 -0.57
CA PHE A 40 2.25 7.79 0.36
C PHE A 40 3.46 8.73 0.30
N GLU A 41 3.90 9.09 -0.90
CA GLU A 41 4.98 10.05 -1.09
C GLU A 41 4.62 11.41 -0.49
N ASN A 42 3.41 11.91 -0.75
CA ASN A 42 2.93 13.16 -0.17
C ASN A 42 2.81 13.14 1.37
N GLU A 43 2.49 12.00 1.98
CA GLU A 43 2.34 11.88 3.44
C GLU A 43 3.67 11.62 4.18
N THR A 44 4.70 11.13 3.49
CA THR A 44 5.94 10.64 4.13
C THR A 44 7.21 11.27 3.60
N ASP A 45 7.14 12.03 2.51
CA ASP A 45 8.27 12.54 1.73
C ASP A 45 9.24 11.42 1.29
N LYS A 46 8.75 10.18 1.18
CA LYS A 46 9.54 9.00 0.78
C LYS A 46 8.98 8.39 -0.49
N THR A 47 9.82 8.34 -1.51
CA THR A 47 9.51 7.67 -2.77
C THR A 47 9.92 6.19 -2.70
N TYR A 48 8.99 5.31 -3.07
CA TYR A 48 9.26 3.88 -3.24
C TYR A 48 8.75 3.40 -4.59
N SER A 49 9.42 2.41 -5.16
CA SER A 49 8.96 1.75 -6.38
C SER A 49 7.69 0.92 -6.11
N LYS A 50 6.87 0.75 -7.16
CA LYS A 50 5.71 -0.14 -7.11
C LYS A 50 6.05 -1.56 -6.63
N ARG A 51 7.25 -2.07 -6.96
CA ARG A 51 7.73 -3.39 -6.51
C ARG A 51 7.91 -3.43 -4.99
N GLN A 52 8.47 -2.37 -4.39
CA GLN A 52 8.64 -2.29 -2.94
C GLN A 52 7.29 -2.27 -2.21
N PHE A 53 6.31 -1.50 -2.73
CA PHE A 53 4.96 -1.49 -2.19
C PHE A 53 4.27 -2.86 -2.26
N LYS A 54 4.35 -3.54 -3.41
CA LYS A 54 3.82 -4.90 -3.57
C LYS A 54 4.46 -5.88 -2.60
N ASN A 55 5.79 -5.87 -2.52
CA ASN A 55 6.52 -6.74 -1.60
C ASN A 55 6.11 -6.50 -0.15
N ARG A 56 5.97 -5.23 0.28
CA ARG A 56 5.52 -4.90 1.64
C ARG A 56 4.09 -5.36 1.89
N TRP A 57 3.19 -5.11 0.95
CA TRP A 57 1.80 -5.59 1.03
C TRP A 57 1.71 -7.12 1.14
N ASP A 58 2.50 -7.84 0.34
CA ASP A 58 2.54 -9.30 0.38
C ASP A 58 3.14 -9.84 1.69
N ALA A 59 4.15 -9.17 2.24
CA ALA A 59 4.68 -9.48 3.58
C ALA A 59 3.62 -9.27 4.68
N LEU A 60 2.90 -8.14 4.65
CA LEU A 60 1.85 -7.83 5.63
C LEU A 60 0.71 -8.85 5.63
N LYS A 61 0.34 -9.38 4.46
CA LYS A 61 -0.65 -10.47 4.35
C LYS A 61 -0.17 -11.78 4.98
N LYS A 62 1.14 -12.05 4.94
CA LYS A 62 1.72 -13.25 5.56
C LYS A 62 1.80 -13.10 7.08
N GLU A 63 2.20 -11.92 7.56
CA GLU A 63 2.25 -11.60 9.00
C GLU A 63 0.88 -11.78 9.68
N ARG A 64 -0.23 -11.45 8.99
CA ARG A 64 -1.61 -11.64 9.51
C ARG A 64 -2.16 -13.07 9.44
N LYS A 65 -1.42 -14.00 8.84
CA LYS A 65 -1.79 -15.43 8.77
C LYS A 65 -1.04 -16.29 9.79
N ALA A 66 -0.16 -15.69 10.59
CA ALA A 66 0.58 -16.35 11.66
C ALA A 66 -0.20 -16.28 12.99
#